data_AF-A0A7L5HKA3-F1
#
_entry.id   AF-A0A7L5HKA3-F1
#
_cell.length_a   1.000
_cell.length_b   1.000
_cell.length_c   1.000
_cell.angle_alpha   90.00
_cell.angle_beta   90.00
_cell.angle_gamma   90.00
#
_symmetry.space_group_name_H-M   'P 1'
#
loop_
_entity.id
_entity.type
_entity.pdbx_description
1 polymer ?
#
loop_
_entity_poly.entity_id
_entity_poly.type
_entity_poly.pdbx_seq_one_letter_code
_entity_poly.pdbx_strand_id
1 'polypeptide(L)' 'MSEKKWIDEFKIAVYTEDIEKIVKLMEKPDYKDCPNEALALTNEALAFMKKKQDEIAVNLQKLKKASAYIK' A
#
# COMPACT_ATOMS: atom_id res chain seq x y z
N MET A 1 -5.59 27.94 2.22
CA MET A 1 -5.97 26.51 2.28
C MET A 1 -5.27 25.79 1.14
N SER A 2 -4.18 25.04 1.40
CA SER A 2 -3.63 23.91 0.60
C SER A 2 -2.11 23.74 0.77
N GLU A 3 -1.60 23.52 1.98
CA GLU A 3 -0.16 23.21 2.19
C GLU A 3 0.09 21.75 2.59
N LYS A 4 -0.94 20.91 2.80
CA LYS A 4 -0.78 19.51 3.24
C LYS A 4 -1.61 18.48 2.46
N LYS A 5 -2.13 18.86 1.30
CA LYS A 5 -3.10 18.04 0.56
C LYS A 5 -2.59 16.62 0.25
N TRP A 6 -1.32 16.51 -0.17
CA TRP A 6 -0.74 15.21 -0.51
C TRP A 6 -0.55 14.32 0.72
N ILE A 7 0.04 14.85 1.80
CA ILE A 7 0.34 14.05 3.00
C ILE A 7 -0.94 13.61 3.71
N ASP A 8 -1.98 14.46 3.74
CA ASP A 8 -3.28 14.11 4.29
C ASP A 8 -3.99 13.04 3.45
N GLU A 9 -3.94 13.16 2.12
CA GLU A 9 -4.46 12.13 1.21
C GLU A 9 -3.69 10.80 1.34
N PHE A 10 -2.38 10.87 1.56
CA PHE A 10 -1.53 9.70 1.74
C PHE A 10 -1.81 9.00 3.07
N LYS A 11 -1.96 9.75 4.17
CA LYS A 11 -2.42 9.22 5.45
C LYS A 11 -3.72 8.46 5.33
N ILE A 12 -4.72 9.07 4.68
CA ILE A 12 -6.02 8.44 4.49
C ILE A 12 -5.85 7.15 3.69
N ALA A 13 -5.12 7.18 2.59
CA ALA A 13 -4.91 6.01 1.74
C ALA A 13 -4.21 4.86 2.49
N VAL A 14 -3.19 5.16 3.29
CA VAL A 14 -2.49 4.18 4.14
C VAL A 14 -3.43 3.62 5.22
N TYR A 15 -4.18 4.48 5.90
CA TYR A 15 -5.13 4.07 6.94
C TYR A 15 -6.28 3.21 6.39
N THR A 16 -6.80 3.54 5.20
CA THR A 16 -7.88 2.79 4.55
C THR A 16 -7.38 1.58 3.77
N GLU A 17 -6.08 1.28 3.80
CA GLU A 17 -5.47 0.19 3.03
C GLU A 17 -5.77 0.30 1.51
N ASP A 18 -5.94 1.51 0.99
CA ASP A 18 -6.30 1.76 -0.41
C ASP A 18 -5.05 1.70 -1.30
N ILE A 19 -4.74 0.49 -1.77
CA ILE A 19 -3.57 0.20 -2.60
C ILE A 19 -3.51 1.06 -3.85
N GLU A 20 -4.63 1.25 -4.55
CA GLU A 20 -4.65 2.02 -5.79
C GLU A 20 -4.27 3.47 -5.52
N LYS A 21 -4.86 4.06 -4.48
CA LYS A 21 -4.59 5.45 -4.11
C LYS A 21 -3.17 5.63 -3.57
N ILE A 22 -2.66 4.68 -2.79
CA ILE A 22 -1.25 4.66 -2.35
C ILE A 22 -0.31 4.71 -3.56
N VAL A 23 -0.51 3.80 -4.54
CA VAL A 23 0.34 3.75 -5.74
C VAL A 23 0.25 5.05 -6.54
N LYS A 24 -0.96 5.58 -6.72
CA LYS A 24 -1.19 6.84 -7.45
C LYS A 24 -0.49 8.04 -6.80
N LEU A 25 -0.53 8.12 -5.47
CA LEU A 25 0.13 9.19 -4.71
C LEU A 25 1.66 9.07 -4.77
N MET A 26 2.21 7.86 -4.92
CA MET A 26 3.63 7.60 -5.10
C MET A 26 4.16 7.97 -6.50
N GLU A 27 3.30 8.13 -7.52
CA GLU A 27 3.74 8.57 -8.86
C GLU A 27 4.25 10.03 -8.86
N LYS A 28 3.67 10.88 -8.01
CA LYS A 28 4.03 12.29 -7.85
C LYS A 28 4.04 12.66 -6.37
N PRO A 29 5.06 12.22 -5.63
CA PRO A 29 5.11 12.48 -4.21
C PRO A 29 5.46 13.93 -3.92
N ASP A 30 4.82 14.50 -2.89
CA ASP A 30 5.17 15.82 -2.36
C ASP A 30 5.67 15.72 -0.92
N TYR A 31 7.00 15.70 -0.79
CA TYR A 31 7.69 15.55 0.48
C TYR A 31 8.10 16.88 1.12
N LYS A 32 7.84 18.03 0.46
CA LYS A 32 8.48 19.31 0.79
C LYS A 32 8.22 19.78 2.20
N ASP A 33 7.01 19.55 2.71
CA ASP A 33 6.59 20.13 3.99
C ASP A 33 6.72 19.17 5.17
N CYS A 34 6.79 17.85 4.94
CA CYS A 34 6.69 16.84 5.99
C CYS A 34 7.52 15.56 5.70
N PRO A 35 8.86 15.64 5.55
CA PRO A 35 9.68 14.51 5.12
C PRO A 35 9.69 13.34 6.13
N ASN A 36 9.71 13.62 7.44
CA ASN A 36 9.70 12.58 8.47
C ASN A 36 8.36 11.83 8.53
N GLU A 37 7.26 12.55 8.34
CA GLU A 37 5.91 11.98 8.32
C GLU A 37 5.68 11.14 7.07
N ALA A 38 6.12 11.65 5.91
CA ALA A 38 6.09 10.90 4.66
C ALA A 38 6.91 9.60 4.77
N LEU A 39 8.09 9.64 5.40
CA LEU A 39 8.90 8.46 5.63
C LEU A 39 8.19 7.42 6.52
N ALA A 40 7.58 7.86 7.63
CA ALA A 40 6.83 6.98 8.52
C ALA A 40 5.67 6.29 7.79
N LEU A 41 4.85 7.06 7.07
CA LEU A 41 3.72 6.55 6.29
C LEU A 41 4.17 5.63 5.15
N THR A 42 5.31 5.93 4.53
CA THR A 42 5.88 5.07 3.48
C THR A 42 6.31 3.73 4.07
N ASN A 43 6.92 3.71 5.27
CA ASN A 43 7.29 2.47 5.95
C ASN A 43 6.04 1.66 6.35
N GLU A 44 4.98 2.32 6.81
CA GLU A 44 3.70 1.67 7.08
C GLU A 44 3.08 1.07 5.82
N ALA A 45 3.05 1.84 4.72
CA ALA A 45 2.58 1.37 3.43
C ALA A 45 3.38 0.16 2.93
N LEU A 46 4.71 0.17 3.09
CA LEU A 46 5.58 -0.96 2.74
C LEU A 46 5.28 -2.20 3.58
N ALA A 47 5.14 -2.06 4.90
CA ALA A 47 4.81 -3.18 5.78
C ALA A 47 3.45 -3.80 5.42
N PHE A 48 2.47 -2.94 5.15
CA PHE A 48 1.15 -3.33 4.68
C PHE A 48 1.19 -4.08 3.34
N MET A 49 1.87 -3.51 2.33
CA MET A 49 1.98 -4.12 0.99
C MET A 49 2.66 -5.49 1.05
N LYS A 50 3.70 -5.63 1.88
CA LYS A 50 4.37 -6.91 2.11
C LYS A 50 3.44 -7.95 2.74
N LYS A 51 2.65 -7.56 3.74
CA LYS A 51 1.65 -8.44 4.35
C LYS A 51 0.61 -8.92 3.33
N LYS A 52 0.09 -8.03 2.49
CA LYS A 52 -0.84 -8.40 1.40
C LYS A 52 -0.19 -9.33 0.38
N GLN A 53 1.07 -9.10 0.03
CA GLN A 53 1.82 -9.99 -0.86
C GLN A 53 1.91 -11.41 -0.30
N ASP A 54 2.22 -11.56 0.98
CA ASP A 54 2.31 -12.87 1.64
C ASP A 54 0.94 -13.57 1.69
N GLU A 55 -0.13 -12.84 2.01
CA GLU A 55 -1.51 -13.37 1.98
C GLU A 55 -1.91 -13.87 0.58
N ILE A 56 -1.60 -13.09 -0.46
CA ILE A 56 -1.84 -13.46 -1.85
C ILE A 56 -1.02 -14.71 -2.22
N ALA A 57 0.25 -14.79 -1.83
CA ALA A 57 1.10 -15.95 -2.11
C ALA A 57 0.52 -17.24 -1.51
N VAL A 58 0.04 -17.19 -0.26
CA VAL A 58 -0.64 -18.33 0.39
C VAL A 58 -1.91 -18.73 -0.37
N ASN A 59 -2.73 -17.75 -0.75
CA ASN A 59 -3.97 -18.03 -1.48
C ASN A 59 -3.69 -18.61 -2.89
N LEU A 60 -2.69 -18.11 -3.59
CA LEU A 60 -2.23 -18.66 -4.86
C LEU A 60 -1.76 -20.11 -4.72
N GLN A 61 -1.05 -20.44 -3.63
CA GLN A 61 -0.63 -21.82 -3.37
C GLN A 61 -1.85 -22.75 -3.15
N LYS A 62 -2.88 -22.29 -2.43
CA LYS A 62 -4.14 -23.05 -2.25
C LYS A 62 -4.82 -23.30 -3.59
N LEU A 63 -4.91 -22.27 -4.45
CA LEU A 63 -5.50 -22.39 -5.80
C LEU A 63 -4.71 -23.35 -6.69
N LYS A 64 -3.37 -23.29 -6.67
CA LYS A 64 -2.51 -24.24 -7.40
C LYS A 64 -2.76 -25.68 -6.95
N LYS A 65 -2.84 -25.92 -5.64
CA LYS A 65 -3.18 -27.25 -5.10
C LYS A 65 -4.55 -27.70 -5.60
N ALA A 66 -5.59 -26.88 -5.47
CA ALA A 66 -6.93 -27.21 -5.95
C ALA A 66 -6.93 -27.57 -7.44
N SER A 67 -6.25 -26.79 -8.28
CA SER A 67 -6.14 -27.07 -9.72
C SER A 67 -5.45 -28.40 -10.04
N ALA A 68 -4.54 -28.87 -9.19
CA ALA A 68 -3.86 -30.15 -9.39
C ALA A 68 -4.75 -31.36 -9.09
N TYR A 69 -5.76 -31.22 -8.22
CA TYR A 69 -6.71 -32.30 -7.85
C TYR A 69 -7.96 -32.34 -8.74
N ILE A 70 -8.18 -31.35 -9.61
CA ILE A 70 -9.33 -31.29 -10.53
C ILE A 70 -9.05 -32.04 -11.86
N LYS A 71 -7.83 -32.58 -12.03
CA LYS A 71 -7.49 -33.50 -13.13
C LYS A 71 -7.99 -34.91 -12.88
#